data_AF-A0A9X3HRB6-F1
#
_entry.id   AF-A0A9X3HRB6-F1
#
_cell.length_a   1.000
_cell.length_b   1.000
_cell.length_c   1.000
_cell.angle_alpha   90.00
_cell.angle_beta   90.00
_cell.angle_gamma   90.00
#
_symmetry.space_group_name_H-M   'P 1'
#
loop_
_entity.id
_entity.type
_entity.pdbx_description
1 polymer ?
#
loop_
_entity_poly.entity_id
_entity_poly.type
_entity_poly.pdbx_seq_one_letter_code
_entity_poly.pdbx_strand_id
1 'polypeptide(L)'
;MIKENTYFEGNVKSLGFQQQDGDSSVGVMAPGEYTFGTAAPERMTVVKGALTIKRVGDSDWTTFNSGESFEVVGDSSFDLKVAVSTAYLCEYL
;
A
#
# COMPACT_ATOMS: atom_id res chain seq x y z
N MET A 1 -2.31 20.99 -0.72
CA MET A 1 -2.13 20.66 -2.16
C MET A 1 -2.13 19.14 -2.26
N ILE A 2 -2.83 18.56 -3.23
CA ILE A 2 -2.82 17.11 -3.45
C ILE A 2 -1.60 16.76 -4.30
N LYS A 3 -0.76 15.85 -3.84
CA LYS A 3 0.47 15.42 -4.54
C LYS A 3 0.19 14.18 -5.37
N GLU A 4 0.45 14.23 -6.67
CA GLU A 4 0.28 13.09 -7.57
C GLU A 4 1.59 12.31 -7.72
N ASN A 5 1.55 10.99 -7.56
CA ASN A 5 2.69 10.11 -7.80
C ASN A 5 2.32 8.97 -8.75
N THR A 6 3.30 8.51 -9.53
CA THR A 6 3.17 7.37 -10.45
C THR A 6 4.38 6.46 -10.31
N TYR A 7 4.13 5.16 -10.23
CA TYR A 7 5.14 4.11 -10.06
C TYR A 7 4.91 2.99 -11.07
N PHE A 8 5.91 2.12 -11.26
CA PHE A 8 5.83 0.89 -12.06
C PHE A 8 5.17 1.10 -13.43
N GLU A 9 5.68 2.07 -14.21
CA GLU A 9 5.18 2.40 -15.56
C GLU A 9 3.69 2.80 -15.61
N GLY A 10 3.15 3.32 -14.51
CA GLY A 10 1.74 3.73 -14.45
C GLY A 10 0.80 2.73 -13.81
N ASN A 11 1.29 1.53 -13.47
CA ASN A 11 0.48 0.47 -12.86
C ASN A 11 0.12 0.77 -11.40
N VAL A 12 0.84 1.66 -10.73
CA VAL A 12 0.46 2.17 -9.41
C VAL A 12 0.47 3.69 -9.44
N LYS A 13 -0.62 4.29 -8.97
CA LYS A 13 -0.76 5.75 -8.85
C LYS A 13 -1.31 6.11 -7.49
N SER A 14 -0.84 7.21 -6.92
CA SER A 14 -1.31 7.70 -5.63
C SER A 14 -1.49 9.22 -5.58
N LEU A 15 -2.36 9.64 -4.67
CA LEU A 15 -2.68 11.02 -4.33
C LEU A 15 -2.34 11.21 -2.85
N GLY A 16 -1.24 11.91 -2.58
CA GLY A 16 -0.82 12.31 -1.24
C GLY A 16 -1.53 13.57 -0.76
N PHE A 17 -1.90 13.61 0.51
CA PHE A 17 -2.57 14.74 1.15
C PHE A 17 -2.25 14.78 2.65
N GLN A 18 -2.57 15.91 3.28
CA GLN A 18 -2.39 16.13 4.72
C GLN A 18 -3.72 16.10 5.44
N GLN A 19 -3.76 15.42 6.58
CA GLN A 19 -4.83 15.49 7.57
C GLN A 19 -4.28 15.88 8.95
N GLN A 20 -5.17 15.98 9.94
CA GLN A 20 -4.82 16.39 11.30
C GLN A 20 -3.88 15.39 12.00
N ASP A 21 -3.93 14.14 11.60
CA ASP A 21 -3.17 12.99 12.11
C ASP A 21 -1.87 12.72 11.34
N GLY A 22 -1.65 13.38 10.20
CA GLY A 22 -0.37 13.30 9.48
C GLY A 22 -0.50 13.38 7.96
N ASP A 23 0.59 13.06 7.29
CA ASP A 23 0.59 12.83 5.85
C ASP A 23 -0.08 11.47 5.55
N SER A 24 -0.84 11.41 4.47
CA SER A 24 -1.54 10.20 4.02
C SER A 24 -1.57 10.14 2.50
N SER A 25 -1.82 8.96 1.94
CA SER A 25 -2.07 8.82 0.52
C SER A 25 -3.14 7.79 0.22
N VAL A 26 -3.93 8.05 -0.83
CA VAL A 26 -4.80 7.04 -1.45
C VAL A 26 -4.27 6.70 -2.82
N GLY A 27 -4.43 5.45 -3.26
CA GLY A 27 -3.93 5.04 -4.56
C GLY A 27 -4.66 3.84 -5.13
N VAL A 28 -4.31 3.49 -6.36
CA VAL A 28 -4.79 2.31 -7.06
C VAL A 28 -3.60 1.55 -7.62
N MET A 29 -3.61 0.23 -7.43
CA MET A 29 -2.67 -0.72 -8.02
C MET A 29 -3.40 -1.57 -9.05
N ALA A 30 -2.85 -1.67 -10.27
CA ALA A 30 -3.29 -2.61 -11.28
C ALA A 30 -2.84 -4.05 -10.93
N PRO A 31 -3.36 -5.09 -11.60
CA PRO A 31 -2.87 -6.44 -11.39
C PRO A 31 -1.38 -6.58 -11.72
N GLY A 32 -0.64 -7.27 -10.85
CA GLY A 32 0.80 -7.42 -10.97
C GLY A 32 1.46 -7.82 -9.66
N GLU A 33 2.79 -7.92 -9.69
CA GLU A 33 3.62 -8.13 -8.50
C GLU A 33 4.54 -6.93 -8.30
N TYR A 34 4.63 -6.43 -7.07
CA TYR A 34 5.35 -5.21 -6.73
C TYR A 34 6.12 -5.40 -5.42
N THR A 35 7.23 -4.68 -5.26
CA THR A 35 7.94 -4.58 -3.99
C THR A 35 8.00 -3.11 -3.59
N PHE A 36 7.59 -2.81 -2.36
CA PHE A 36 7.66 -1.46 -1.79
C PHE A 36 8.64 -1.45 -0.62
N GLY A 37 9.44 -0.40 -0.54
CA GLY A 37 10.28 -0.10 0.62
C GLY A 37 9.61 0.91 1.53
N THR A 38 9.81 0.76 2.83
CA THR A 38 9.27 1.64 3.88
C THR A 38 10.42 2.35 4.58
N ALA A 39 10.28 3.66 4.77
CA ALA A 39 11.20 4.44 5.61
C ALA A 39 10.65 4.56 7.03
N ALA A 40 9.40 5.02 7.15
CA ALA A 40 8.65 5.01 8.40
C ALA A 40 7.68 3.81 8.43
N PRO A 41 7.20 3.40 9.62
CA PRO A 41 6.10 2.44 9.71
C PRO A 41 4.85 2.99 9.01
N GLU A 42 4.08 2.10 8.38
CA GLU A 42 2.89 2.47 7.62
C GLU A 42 1.73 1.52 7.95
N ARG A 43 0.52 2.06 7.96
CA ARG A 43 -0.73 1.29 7.94
C ARG A 43 -1.36 1.39 6.56
N MET A 44 -1.54 0.23 5.94
CA MET A 44 -2.21 0.08 4.65
C MET A 44 -3.62 -0.46 4.88
N THR A 45 -4.62 0.22 4.35
CA THR A 45 -6.03 -0.21 4.38
C THR A 45 -6.51 -0.43 2.96
N VAL A 46 -7.06 -1.61 2.68
CA VAL A 46 -7.65 -1.90 1.38
C VAL A 46 -9.01 -1.22 1.29
N VAL A 47 -9.15 -0.23 0.40
CA VAL A 47 -10.41 0.49 0.21
C VAL A 47 -11.38 -0.33 -0.65
N LYS A 48 -10.89 -0.88 -1.76
CA LYS A 48 -11.68 -1.74 -2.64
C LYS A 48 -10.78 -2.68 -3.43
N GLY A 49 -11.10 -3.98 -3.45
CA GLY A 49 -10.28 -5.02 -4.06
C GLY A 49 -9.64 -5.91 -3.00
N ALA A 50 -8.45 -6.43 -3.28
CA ALA A 50 -7.68 -7.27 -2.38
C ALA A 50 -6.16 -7.15 -2.64
N LEU A 51 -5.37 -7.12 -1.57
CA LEU A 51 -3.91 -7.15 -1.62
C LEU A 51 -3.41 -8.41 -0.93
N THR A 52 -2.61 -9.20 -1.64
CA THR A 52 -1.90 -10.33 -1.05
C THR A 52 -0.46 -9.90 -0.80
N ILE A 53 -0.02 -9.89 0.45
CA ILE A 53 1.27 -9.29 0.86
C ILE A 53 2.19 -10.34 1.48
N LYS A 54 3.49 -10.04 1.47
CA LYS A 54 4.49 -10.74 2.26
C LYS A 54 5.52 -9.75 2.80
N ARG A 55 5.66 -9.66 4.12
CA ARG A 55 6.69 -8.81 4.75
C ARG A 55 8.02 -9.55 4.85
N VAL A 56 9.10 -8.80 5.05
CA VAL A 56 10.37 -9.39 5.48
C VAL A 56 10.16 -10.18 6.78
N GLY A 57 10.50 -11.48 6.75
CA GLY A 57 10.37 -12.39 7.88
C GLY A 57 9.08 -13.23 7.89
N ASP A 58 8.06 -12.87 7.10
CA ASP A 58 6.86 -13.69 6.97
C ASP A 58 7.19 -15.02 6.27
N SER A 59 6.66 -16.14 6.77
CA SER A 59 6.77 -17.43 6.09
C SER A 59 5.90 -17.46 4.83
N ASP A 60 4.69 -16.93 4.96
CA ASP A 60 3.59 -17.09 4.01
C ASP A 60 3.02 -15.75 3.53
N TRP A 61 2.30 -15.81 2.41
CA TRP A 61 1.55 -14.67 1.89
C TRP A 61 0.22 -14.54 2.61
N THR A 62 -0.19 -13.32 2.95
CA THR A 62 -1.47 -13.03 3.61
C THR A 62 -2.31 -12.12 2.73
N THR A 63 -3.59 -12.44 2.55
CA THR A 63 -4.52 -11.62 1.75
C THR A 63 -5.39 -10.75 2.63
N PHE A 64 -5.45 -9.46 2.30
CA PHE A 64 -6.32 -8.46 2.91
C PHE A 64 -7.34 -8.00 1.88
N ASN A 65 -8.62 -8.05 2.25
CA ASN A 65 -9.77 -7.68 1.45
C ASN A 65 -10.24 -6.27 1.80
N SER A 66 -11.24 -5.79 1.07
CA SER A 66 -11.82 -4.45 1.27
C SER A 66 -12.27 -4.23 2.72
N GLY A 67 -11.81 -3.15 3.34
CA GLY A 67 -12.04 -2.80 4.74
C GLY A 67 -11.00 -3.35 5.71
N GLU A 68 -10.15 -4.28 5.28
CA GLU A 68 -9.09 -4.84 6.12
C GLU A 68 -7.80 -4.01 6.00
N SER A 69 -7.05 -3.97 7.10
CA SER A 69 -5.81 -3.21 7.21
C SER A 69 -4.65 -4.09 7.66
N PHE A 70 -3.44 -3.65 7.33
CA PHE A 70 -2.21 -4.27 7.77
C PHE A 70 -1.14 -3.22 8.01
N GLU A 71 -0.26 -3.49 8.97
CA GLU A 71 0.87 -2.63 9.27
C GLU A 71 2.16 -3.20 8.69
N VAL A 72 3.08 -2.32 8.32
CA VAL A 72 4.44 -2.63 7.89
C VAL A 72 5.40 -1.75 8.67
N VAL A 73 6.52 -2.33 9.10
CA VAL A 73 7.53 -1.60 9.89
C VAL A 73 8.35 -0.67 9.00
N GLY A 74 8.93 0.37 9.58
CA GLY A 74 9.90 1.24 8.89
C GLY A 74 11.22 0.54 8.61
N ASP A 75 12.07 1.20 7.84
CA ASP A 75 13.39 0.71 7.39
C ASP A 75 13.34 -0.74 6.84
N SER A 76 12.30 -1.06 6.07
CA SER A 76 12.01 -2.42 5.63
C SER A 76 11.42 -2.44 4.21
N SER A 77 10.85 -3.59 3.83
CA SER A 77 10.10 -3.76 2.60
C SER A 77 9.01 -4.81 2.74
N PHE A 78 8.11 -4.81 1.77
CA PHE A 78 7.10 -5.85 1.62
C PHE A 78 6.79 -6.07 0.14
N ASP A 79 6.51 -7.32 -0.20
CA ASP A 79 6.07 -7.72 -1.52
C ASP A 79 4.54 -7.75 -1.59
N LEU A 80 4.03 -7.44 -2.77
CA LEU A 80 2.62 -7.37 -3.09
C LEU A 80 2.30 -8.20 -4.32
N LYS A 81 1.21 -8.95 -4.25
CA LYS A 81 0.53 -9.59 -5.37
C LYS A 81 -0.88 -9.01 -5.46
N VAL A 82 -1.18 -8.44 -6.62
CA VAL A 82 -2.45 -7.80 -6.91
C VAL A 82 -3.13 -8.61 -8.02
N ALA A 83 -4.19 -9.34 -7.68
CA ALA A 83 -4.93 -10.15 -8.65
C ALA A 83 -6.02 -9.35 -9.39
N VAL A 84 -6.51 -8.27 -8.78
CA VAL A 84 -7.55 -7.38 -9.31
C VAL A 84 -7.17 -5.95 -8.98
N SER A 85 -7.49 -4.99 -9.86
CA SER A 85 -7.24 -3.58 -9.58
C SER A 85 -7.77 -3.19 -8.21
N THR A 86 -6.88 -2.70 -7.35
CA THR A 86 -7.16 -2.52 -5.92
C THR A 86 -6.83 -1.11 -5.47
N ALA A 87 -7.81 -0.45 -4.86
CA ALA A 87 -7.66 0.85 -4.23
C ALA A 87 -7.25 0.69 -2.76
N TYR A 88 -6.37 1.56 -2.28
CA TYR A 88 -5.85 1.54 -0.91
C TYR A 88 -5.75 2.95 -0.31
N LEU A 89 -5.68 2.98 1.02
CA LEU A 89 -5.25 4.10 1.86
C LEU A 89 -3.95 3.69 2.56
N CYS A 90 -2.97 4.58 2.59
CA CYS A 90 -1.72 4.47 3.32
C CYS A 90 -1.59 5.63 4.29
N GLU A 91 -1.33 5.32 5.56
CA GLU A 91 -1.13 6.26 6.65
C GLU A 91 0.24 5.98 7.28
N TYR A 92 1.03 7.03 7.55
CA TYR A 92 2.27 6.89 8.31
C TYR A 92 1.95 6.77 9.80
N LEU A 93 2.67 5.89 10.52
CA LEU A 93 2.51 5.63 11.96
C LEU A 93 3.69 6.16 12.80
#